data_AF-A0A7C3QD31-F1
#
_entry.id   AF-A0A7C3QD31-F1
#
_cell.length_a   1.000
_cell.length_b   1.000
_cell.length_c   1.000
_cell.angle_alpha   90.00
_cell.angle_beta   90.00
_cell.angle_gamma   90.00
#
_symmetry.space_group_name_H-M   'P 1'
#
loop_
_entity.id
_entity.type
_entity.pdbx_description
1 polymer ?
#
loop_
_entity_poly.entity_id
_entity_poly.type
_entity_poly.pdbx_seq_one_letter_code
_entity_poly.pdbx_strand_id
1 'polypeptide(L)' 'MKKITIIGAGRVGESAAQILANEEHAHEIVLLDIREGVARGTALDIQESATLFGFDCRVTGDEDNSAMEGSDIVIVTA' A
#
# COMPACT_ATOMS: atom_id res chain seq x y z
N MET A 1 -6.59 6.65 10.04
CA MET A 1 -7.70 6.09 9.23
C MET A 1 -7.67 4.57 9.30
N LYS A 2 -8.74 3.86 8.93
CA LYS A 2 -8.69 2.39 8.94
C LYS A 2 -7.92 1.86 7.74
N LYS A 3 -8.27 2.29 6.52
CA LYS A 3 -7.74 1.69 5.30
C LYS A 3 -7.56 2.70 4.17
N ILE A 4 -6.41 2.66 3.50
CA ILE A 4 -6.14 3.41 2.26
C ILE A 4 -5.87 2.40 1.13
N THR A 5 -6.42 2.65 -0.06
CA THR A 5 -6.01 1.94 -1.28
C THR A 5 -5.25 2.88 -2.20
N ILE A 6 -4.19 2.37 -2.82
CA ILE A 6 -3.42 3.07 -3.84
C ILE A 6 -3.47 2.24 -5.12
N ILE A 7 -4.05 2.81 -6.18
CA ILE A 7 -4.11 2.22 -7.51
C ILE A 7 -2.87 2.66 -8.30
N GLY A 8 -2.05 1.68 -8.67
CA GLY A 8 -0.74 1.82 -9.31
C GLY A 8 0.41 1.58 -8.33
N ALA A 9 1.12 0.45 -8.47
CA ALA A 9 2.36 0.16 -7.75
C ALA A 9 3.59 0.56 -8.61
N GLY A 10 3.52 1.74 -9.21
CA GLY A 10 4.67 2.40 -9.84
C GLY A 10 5.41 3.28 -8.83
N ARG A 11 6.43 4.02 -9.27
CA ARG A 11 7.28 4.86 -8.40
C ARG A 11 6.49 5.82 -7.49
N VAL A 12 5.41 6.42 -8.02
CA VAL A 12 4.59 7.37 -7.26
C VAL A 12 3.77 6.65 -6.20
N GLY A 13 3.07 5.57 -6.57
CA GLY A 13 2.27 4.79 -5.62
C GLY A 13 3.10 4.09 -4.56
N GLU A 14 4.27 3.55 -4.92
CA GLU A 14 5.26 2.99 -3.98
C GLU A 14 5.74 4.05 -2.98
N SER A 15 6.18 5.21 -3.46
CA SER A 15 6.64 6.30 -2.58
C SER A 15 5.52 6.77 -1.65
N ALA A 16 4.30 6.91 -2.17
CA ALA A 16 3.14 7.27 -1.37
C ALA A 16 2.84 6.21 -0.30
N ALA A 17 2.85 4.93 -0.65
CA ALA A 17 2.63 3.83 0.29
C ALA A 17 3.66 3.82 1.42
N GLN A 18 4.96 3.94 1.10
CA GLN A 18 6.03 3.97 2.10
C GLN A 18 5.90 5.17 3.04
N ILE A 19 5.67 6.38 2.52
CA ILE A 19 5.54 7.58 3.34
C ILE A 19 4.30 7.48 4.24
N LEU A 20 3.15 7.04 3.68
CA LEU A 20 1.92 6.90 4.45
C LEU A 20 2.03 5.82 5.54
N ALA A 21 2.75 4.72 5.27
CA ALA A 21 3.04 3.68 6.25
C ALA A 21 3.94 4.21 7.37
N ASN A 22 5.07 4.85 7.02
CA ASN A 22 6.04 5.41 7.97
C ASN A 22 5.43 6.48 8.89
N GLU A 23 4.51 7.30 8.36
CA GLU A 23 3.83 8.36 9.12
C GLU A 23 2.57 7.87 9.86
N GLU A 24 2.25 6.57 9.77
CA GLU A 24 1.11 5.91 10.42
C GLU A 24 -0.27 6.55 10.13
N HIS A 25 -0.47 7.08 8.92
CA HIS A 25 -1.75 7.71 8.54
C HIS A 25 -2.92 6.71 8.48
N ALA A 26 -2.63 5.43 8.27
CA ALA A 26 -3.61 4.35 8.22
C ALA A 26 -3.13 3.09 8.92
N HIS A 27 -4.08 2.29 9.43
CA HIS A 27 -3.77 0.96 9.96
C HIS A 27 -3.49 -0.06 8.84
N GLU A 28 -4.09 0.14 7.66
CA GLU A 28 -3.92 -0.72 6.50
C GLU A 28 -3.75 0.10 5.21
N ILE A 29 -2.78 -0.30 4.38
CA ILE A 29 -2.58 0.20 3.03
C ILE A 29 -2.64 -1.00 2.06
N VAL A 30 -3.40 -0.85 0.97
CA VAL A 30 -3.49 -1.83 -0.12
C VAL A 30 -2.96 -1.20 -1.40
N LEU A 31 -1.90 -1.78 -1.98
CA LEU A 31 -1.43 -1.49 -3.32
C LEU A 31 -2.20 -2.36 -4.33
N LEU A 32 -2.68 -1.74 -5.41
CA LEU A 32 -3.28 -2.45 -6.54
C LEU A 32 -2.50 -2.18 -7.82
N ASP A 33 -2.16 -3.22 -8.57
CA ASP A 33 -1.54 -3.10 -9.88
C ASP A 33 -1.98 -4.25 -10.79
N ILE A 34 -2.13 -3.99 -12.09
CA ILE A 34 -2.51 -5.02 -13.07
C ILE A 34 -1.34 -5.94 -13.44
N ARG A 35 -0.11 -5.53 -13.15
CA ARG A 35 1.10 -6.31 -13.41
C ARG A 35 1.25 -7.34 -12.30
N GLU A 36 1.15 -8.61 -12.68
CA GLU A 36 1.23 -9.75 -11.78
C GLU A 36 2.45 -9.67 -10.86
N GLY A 37 2.18 -9.77 -9.55
CA GLY A 37 3.19 -9.82 -8.50
C GLY A 37 3.85 -8.47 -8.17
N VAL A 38 3.61 -7.41 -8.95
CA VAL A 38 4.27 -6.12 -8.69
C VAL A 38 3.73 -5.48 -7.41
N ALA A 39 2.41 -5.36 -7.25
CA ALA A 39 1.82 -4.81 -6.03
C ALA A 39 2.21 -5.63 -4.78
N ARG A 40 2.18 -6.97 -4.88
CA ARG A 40 2.59 -7.88 -3.79
C ARG A 40 4.06 -7.70 -3.42
N GLY A 41 4.95 -7.64 -4.42
CA GLY A 41 6.38 -7.46 -4.19
C GLY A 41 6.70 -6.12 -3.54
N THR A 42 6.11 -5.03 -4.03
CA THR A 42 6.28 -3.69 -3.44
C THR A 42 5.73 -3.63 -2.02
N ALA A 43 4.55 -4.20 -1.76
CA ALA A 43 3.98 -4.23 -0.42
C ALA A 43 4.86 -5.03 0.58
N LEU A 44 5.43 -6.16 0.14
CA LEU A 44 6.33 -6.97 0.94
C LEU A 44 7.62 -6.20 1.30
N ASP A 45 8.23 -5.52 0.33
CA ASP A 45 9.44 -4.71 0.54
C ASP A 45 9.20 -3.62 1.60
N ILE A 46 8.08 -2.89 1.48
CA ILE A 46 7.66 -1.90 2.48
C ILE A 46 7.46 -2.58 3.84
N GLN A 47 6.71 -3.69 3.89
CA GLN A 47 6.38 -4.36 5.15
C GLN A 47 7.62 -4.93 5.87
N GLU A 48 8.61 -5.44 5.15
CA GLU A 48 9.88 -5.93 5.72
C GLU A 48 10.72 -4.77 6.31
N SER A 49 10.55 -3.55 5.80
CA SER A 49 11.18 -2.34 6.35
C SER A 49 10.56 -1.85 7.66
N ALA A 50 9.38 -2.36 8.04
CA ALA A 50 8.60 -1.88 9.20
C ALA A 50 9.37 -1.92 10.52
N THR A 51 10.13 -2.98 10.77
CA THR A 51 10.93 -3.09 12.01
C THR A 51 12.09 -2.07 12.04
N LEU A 52 12.63 -1.72 10.88
CA LEU A 52 13.72 -0.75 10.76
C LEU A 52 13.23 0.68 10.96
N PHE A 53 12.08 1.03 10.34
CA PHE A 53 11.52 2.38 10.40
C PHE A 53 10.55 2.61 11.56
N GLY A 54 10.10 1.54 12.23
CA GLY A 54 9.29 1.60 13.44
C GLY A 54 7.84 1.99 13.21
N PHE A 55 7.19 1.43 12.18
CA PHE A 55 5.75 1.62 11.92
C PHE A 55 4.97 0.31 12.08
N ASP A 56 3.70 0.42 12.50
CA ASP A 56 2.79 -0.72 12.68
C ASP A 56 1.76 -0.86 11.53
N CYS A 57 1.74 0.08 10.58
CA CYS A 57 0.87 0.03 9.40
C CYS A 57 1.03 -1.29 8.62
N ARG A 58 -0.07 -2.00 8.35
CA ARG A 58 -0.06 -3.19 7.50
C ARG A 58 -0.11 -2.80 6.03
N VAL A 59 0.87 -3.22 5.24
CA VAL A 59 0.91 -2.97 3.80
C VAL A 59 0.73 -4.28 3.05
N THR A 60 -0.25 -4.32 2.13
CA THR A 60 -0.56 -5.49 1.30
C THR A 60 -0.66 -5.09 -0.16
N GLY A 61 -0.55 -6.06 -1.06
CA GLY A 61 -0.66 -5.85 -2.50
C GLY A 61 -1.54 -6.92 -3.15
N ASP A 62 -2.33 -6.53 -4.14
CA ASP A 62 -3.21 -7.42 -4.89
C ASP A 62 -3.36 -6.95 -6.35
N GLU A 63 -3.90 -7.82 -7.21
CA GLU A 63 -4.37 -7.47 -8.55
C GLU A 63 -5.90 -7.33 -8.61
N ASP A 64 -6.62 -7.91 -7.63
CA ASP A 64 -8.08 -7.84 -7.57
C ASP A 64 -8.54 -6.52 -6.91
N ASN A 65 -9.36 -5.77 -7.66
CA ASN A 65 -9.99 -4.56 -7.16
C ASN A 65 -10.87 -4.79 -5.94
N SER A 66 -11.37 -6.01 -5.68
CA SER A 66 -12.12 -6.31 -4.45
C SER A 66 -11.32 -5.99 -3.19
N ALA A 67 -9.98 -6.03 -3.25
CA ALA A 67 -9.14 -5.67 -2.12
C ALA A 67 -9.26 -4.20 -1.69
N MET A 68 -9.90 -3.31 -2.48
CA MET A 68 -10.18 -1.92 -2.09
C MET A 68 -11.43 -1.76 -1.21
N GLU A 69 -12.19 -2.82 -0.97
CA GLU A 69 -13.43 -2.74 -0.18
C GLU A 69 -13.16 -2.16 1.22
N GLY A 70 -13.98 -1.19 1.63
CA GLY A 70 -13.89 -0.56 2.94
C GLY A 70 -12.76 0.47 3.11
N SER A 71 -12.10 0.88 2.02
CA SER A 71 -11.10 1.96 2.07
C SER A 71 -11.74 3.33 2.34
N ASP A 72 -11.17 4.07 3.29
CA ASP A 72 -11.57 5.44 3.63
C ASP A 72 -11.11 6.42 2.53
N ILE A 73 -9.95 6.14 1.91
CA ILE A 73 -9.35 6.92 0.83
C ILE A 73 -8.85 5.99 -0.26
N VAL A 74 -9.07 6.39 -1.52
CA VAL A 74 -8.45 5.77 -2.71
C VAL A 74 -7.59 6.80 -3.41
N ILE A 75 -6.31 6.49 -3.58
CA ILE A 75 -5.32 7.32 -4.28
C ILE A 75 -5.05 6.67 -5.65
N VAL A 76 -5.17 7.43 -6.73
CA VAL A 76 -4.99 6.92 -8.10
C VAL A 76 -3.74 7.52 -8.73
N THR A 77 -2.81 6.65 -9.13
CA THR A 77 -1.50 7.03 -9.70
C THR A 77 -1.17 6.32 -11.02
N ALA A 78 -2.07 5.44 -11.47
CA ALA A 78 -2.02 4.71 -12.75
C ALA A 78 -2.68 5.49 -13.90
#